data_AF-A0A0M9YKY4-F1
#
_entry.id   AF-A0A0M9YKY4-F1
#
_cell.length_a   1.000
_cell.length_b   1.000
_cell.length_c   1.000
_cell.angle_alpha   90.00
_cell.angle_beta   90.00
_cell.angle_gamma   90.00
#
_symmetry.space_group_name_H-M   'P 1'
#
loop_
_entity.id
_entity.type
_entity.pdbx_description
1 polymer ?
#
loop_
_entity_poly.entity_id
_entity_poly.type
_entity_poly.pdbx_seq_one_letter_code
_entity_poly.pdbx_strand_id
1 'polypeptide(L)'
;MPDFAGLYRIPDGELPLRDIRYLALVQVDLIALYRRWGRPDVGLDSLAEWLCFAFALPGGGVFVFQREAYNPPTPGFLLSANQVLFSADAAQRLVEALDIPEAALIEVSPEAAV
;
A
#
# COMPACT_ATOMS: atom_id res chain seq x y z
N MET A 1 -3.72 9.41 -16.97
CA MET A 1 -4.12 8.81 -15.68
C MET A 1 -3.49 7.43 -15.57
N PRO A 2 -3.06 7.01 -14.37
CA PRO A 2 -2.54 5.66 -14.17
C PRO A 2 -3.59 4.60 -14.53
N ASP A 3 -3.15 3.48 -15.11
CA ASP A 3 -4.00 2.31 -15.30
C ASP A 3 -3.94 1.43 -14.05
N PHE A 4 -5.06 1.35 -13.34
CA PHE A 4 -5.20 0.59 -12.11
C PHE A 4 -5.63 -0.87 -12.33
N ALA A 5 -6.07 -1.24 -13.54
CA ALA A 5 -6.56 -2.59 -13.84
C ALA A 5 -5.43 -3.61 -13.98
N GLY A 6 -4.22 -3.15 -14.29
CA GLY A 6 -3.03 -4.00 -14.46
C GLY A 6 -2.21 -4.20 -13.19
N LEU A 7 -2.82 -4.09 -12.01
CA LEU A 7 -2.11 -4.20 -10.73
C LEU A 7 -1.42 -5.56 -10.56
N TYR A 8 -0.13 -5.55 -10.18
CA TYR A 8 0.61 -6.77 -9.87
C TYR A 8 1.53 -6.61 -8.66
N ARG A 9 1.79 -7.71 -7.95
CA ARG A 9 2.73 -7.78 -6.83
C ARG A 9 4.16 -7.69 -7.33
N ILE A 10 4.98 -6.92 -6.62
CA ILE A 10 6.44 -6.92 -6.75
C ILE A 10 7.07 -7.26 -5.40
N PRO A 11 8.31 -7.76 -5.36
CA PRO A 11 9.06 -7.90 -4.11
C PRO A 11 9.27 -6.54 -3.45
N ASP A 12 9.13 -6.46 -2.12
CA ASP A 12 9.35 -5.23 -1.35
C ASP A 12 10.75 -4.61 -1.60
N GLY A 13 11.78 -5.44 -1.79
CA GLY A 13 13.14 -4.99 -2.11
C GLY A 13 13.30 -4.30 -3.47
N GLU A 14 12.31 -4.36 -4.36
CA GLU A 14 12.31 -3.65 -5.64
C GLU A 14 11.72 -2.23 -5.53
N LEU A 15 11.20 -1.83 -4.36
CA LEU A 15 10.68 -0.49 -4.16
C LEU A 15 11.81 0.56 -4.06
N PRO A 16 11.71 1.67 -4.80
CA PRO A 16 12.63 2.79 -4.63
C PRO A 16 12.28 3.54 -3.33
N LEU A 17 12.82 3.07 -2.20
CA LEU A 17 12.50 3.59 -0.86
C LEU A 17 12.64 5.12 -0.70
N ARG A 18 13.49 5.78 -1.51
CA ARG A 18 13.67 7.23 -1.48
C ARG A 18 12.51 8.02 -2.10
N ASP A 19 11.71 7.37 -2.92
CA ASP A 19 10.65 8.01 -3.71
C ASP A 19 9.24 7.65 -3.22
N ILE A 20 9.13 6.80 -2.19
CA ILE A 20 7.87 6.37 -1.59
C ILE A 20 7.55 7.22 -0.36
N ARG A 21 6.33 7.76 -0.29
CA ARG A 21 5.86 8.57 0.86
C ARG A 21 4.52 8.09 1.35
N TYR A 22 4.25 8.31 2.64
CA TYR A 22 2.97 8.01 3.26
C TYR A 22 1.83 8.77 2.57
N LEU A 23 0.87 8.00 2.05
CA LEU A 23 -0.28 8.51 1.30
C LEU A 23 -1.57 8.40 2.10
N ALA A 24 -1.81 7.28 2.79
CA ALA A 24 -3.09 7.03 3.44
C ALA A 24 -3.04 5.91 4.49
N LEU A 25 -4.05 5.87 5.35
CA LEU A 25 -4.39 4.72 6.18
C LEU A 25 -5.54 3.96 5.52
N VAL A 26 -5.36 2.65 5.34
CA VAL A 26 -6.36 1.78 4.73
C VAL A 26 -6.71 0.65 5.68
N GLN A 27 -8.00 0.53 5.97
CA GLN A 27 -8.53 -0.62 6.68
C GLN A 27 -8.70 -1.77 5.68
N VAL A 28 -7.91 -2.82 5.88
CA VAL A 28 -8.01 -4.05 5.11
C VAL A 28 -7.49 -5.20 5.97
N ASP A 29 -8.13 -6.36 5.87
CA ASP A 29 -7.74 -7.53 6.64
C ASP A 29 -6.49 -8.21 6.06
N LEU A 30 -5.59 -8.65 6.93
CA LEU A 30 -4.35 -9.33 6.52
C LEU A 30 -4.65 -10.67 5.83
N ILE A 31 -5.64 -11.42 6.29
CA ILE A 31 -6.01 -12.71 5.68
C ILE A 31 -6.67 -12.48 4.32
N ALA A 32 -7.46 -11.41 4.16
CA ALA A 32 -8.00 -11.03 2.85
C ALA A 32 -6.88 -10.69 1.85
N LEU A 33 -5.92 -9.84 2.24
CA LEU A 33 -4.74 -9.55 1.43
C LEU A 33 -3.95 -10.82 1.11
N TYR A 34 -3.73 -11.67 2.10
CA TYR A 34 -3.01 -12.94 1.91
C TYR A 34 -3.69 -13.85 0.90
N ARG A 35 -5.01 -14.00 0.98
CA ARG A 35 -5.79 -14.85 0.08
C ARG A 35 -5.78 -14.32 -1.35
N ARG A 36 -5.84 -13.00 -1.53
CA ARG A 36 -5.90 -12.37 -2.85
C ARG A 36 -4.54 -12.25 -3.51
N TRP A 37 -3.51 -11.89 -2.74
CA TRP A 37 -2.22 -11.43 -3.23
C TRP A 37 -1.02 -12.26 -2.74
N GLY A 38 -1.27 -13.33 -1.98
CA GLY A 38 -0.24 -14.25 -1.49
C GLY A 38 0.44 -13.77 -0.21
N ARG A 39 1.57 -14.37 0.14
CA ARG A 39 2.27 -14.04 1.39
C ARG A 39 2.82 -12.60 1.36
N PRO A 40 2.72 -11.83 2.47
CA PRO A 40 3.46 -10.59 2.58
C PRO A 40 4.97 -10.86 2.58
N ASP A 41 5.71 -9.90 2.06
CA ASP A 41 7.13 -9.81 2.33
C ASP A 41 7.34 -9.33 3.78
N VAL A 42 8.48 -9.69 4.38
CA VAL A 42 8.81 -9.29 5.74
C VAL A 42 10.00 -8.34 5.69
N GLY A 43 9.74 -7.07 5.96
CA GLY A 43 10.76 -6.05 6.15
C GLY A 43 11.17 -5.98 7.63
N LEU A 44 12.44 -5.70 7.90
CA LEU A 44 12.94 -5.45 9.26
C LEU A 44 13.69 -4.12 9.25
N ASP A 45 13.29 -3.21 10.13
CA ASP A 45 14.05 -1.98 10.40
C ASP A 45 14.37 -1.85 11.90
N SER A 46 14.96 -0.72 12.29
CA SER A 46 15.33 -0.46 13.69
C SER A 46 14.13 -0.28 14.63
N LEU A 47 12.92 -0.14 14.08
CA LEU A 47 11.70 0.10 14.84
C LEU A 47 10.92 -1.20 15.02
N ALA A 48 10.73 -1.98 13.95
CA ALA A 48 9.92 -3.19 13.99
C ALA A 48 10.13 -4.15 12.79
N GLU A 49 9.42 -5.28 12.87
CA GLU A 49 9.16 -6.17 11.75
C GLU A 49 7.85 -5.73 11.06
N TRP A 50 7.90 -5.60 9.74
CA TRP A 50 6.83 -5.08 8.91
C TRP A 50 6.35 -6.14 7.92
N LEU A 51 5.03 -6.31 7.84
CA LEU A 51 4.38 -7.08 6.79
C LEU A 51 4.11 -6.16 5.61
N CYS A 52 4.74 -6.45 4.47
CA CYS A 52 4.72 -5.60 3.28
C CYS A 52 4.00 -6.28 2.11
N PHE A 53 3.09 -5.56 1.48
CA PHE A 53 2.56 -5.88 0.16
C PHE A 53 2.88 -4.75 -0.81
N ALA A 54 3.95 -4.91 -1.56
CA ALA A 54 4.41 -4.01 -2.60
C ALA A 54 3.78 -4.34 -3.96
N PHE A 55 3.43 -3.30 -4.70
CA PHE A 55 2.77 -3.42 -5.99
C PHE A 55 3.28 -2.40 -7.00
N ALA A 56 3.07 -2.73 -8.27
CA ALA A 56 3.32 -1.85 -9.40
C ALA A 56 2.13 -1.81 -10.36
N LEU A 57 2.02 -0.70 -11.08
CA LEU A 57 1.09 -0.50 -12.19
C LEU A 57 1.86 -0.43 -13.52
N PRO A 58 1.26 -0.82 -14.67
CA PRO A 58 1.89 -0.78 -15.99
C PRO A 58 2.34 0.61 -16.49
N GLY A 59 2.13 1.67 -15.72
CA GLY A 59 2.58 3.05 -15.99
C GLY A 59 3.69 3.56 -15.07
N GLY A 60 4.38 2.68 -14.33
CA GLY A 60 5.49 3.05 -13.43
C GLY A 60 5.06 3.60 -12.06
N GLY A 61 3.76 3.55 -11.75
CA GLY A 61 3.28 3.78 -10.39
C GLY A 61 3.64 2.60 -9.50
N VAL A 62 4.19 2.88 -8.32
CA VAL A 62 4.51 1.87 -7.31
C VAL A 62 4.02 2.30 -5.95
N PHE A 63 3.58 1.34 -5.15
CA PHE A 63 3.08 1.58 -3.80
C PHE A 63 3.23 0.34 -2.93
N VAL A 64 3.09 0.52 -1.62
CA VAL A 64 3.21 -0.53 -0.63
C VAL A 64 2.18 -0.37 0.47
N PHE A 65 1.59 -1.48 0.87
CA PHE A 65 0.84 -1.60 2.12
C PHE A 65 1.76 -2.18 3.19
N GLN A 66 1.92 -1.46 4.30
CA GLN A 66 2.79 -1.86 5.41
C GLN A 66 2.01 -1.87 6.72
N ARG A 67 2.22 -2.89 7.52
CA ARG A 67 1.69 -2.99 8.88
C ARG A 67 2.71 -3.66 9.78
N GLU A 68 2.88 -3.14 10.99
CA GLU A 68 3.72 -3.79 11.99
C GLU A 68 3.19 -5.19 12.34
N ALA A 69 4.09 -6.18 12.40
CA ALA A 69 3.72 -7.59 12.57
C ALA A 69 3.15 -7.90 13.97
N TYR A 70 3.69 -7.28 15.03
CA TYR A 70 3.43 -7.69 16.41
C TYR A 70 2.53 -6.73 17.19
N ASN A 71 2.76 -5.41 17.12
CA ASN A 71 1.99 -4.43 17.89
C ASN A 71 1.53 -3.24 17.01
N PRO A 72 0.68 -3.49 16.00
CA PRO A 72 0.26 -2.45 15.08
C PRO A 72 -0.43 -1.30 15.83
N PRO A 73 0.04 -0.05 15.67
CA PRO A 73 -0.51 1.10 16.39
C PRO A 73 -1.91 1.48 15.90
N THR A 74 -2.32 1.01 14.72
CA THR A 74 -3.62 1.27 14.10
C THR A 74 -4.21 -0.02 13.49
N PRO A 75 -5.55 -0.16 13.47
CA PRO A 75 -6.19 -1.21 12.70
C PRO A 75 -6.12 -0.88 11.21
N GLY A 76 -5.20 -1.52 10.48
CA GLY A 76 -5.09 -1.36 9.03
C GLY A 76 -3.65 -1.47 8.52
N PHE A 77 -3.45 -0.96 7.31
CA PHE A 77 -2.15 -0.86 6.65
C PHE A 77 -1.89 0.59 6.26
N LEU A 78 -0.65 1.02 6.47
CA LEU A 78 -0.11 2.24 5.92
C LEU A 78 0.06 2.05 4.42
N LEU A 79 -0.59 2.89 3.62
CA LEU A 79 -0.38 2.99 2.18
C LEU A 79 0.67 4.06 1.94
N SER A 80 1.79 3.66 1.35
CA SER A 80 2.81 4.58 0.86
C SER A 80 2.99 4.42 -0.64
N ALA A 81 3.14 5.52 -1.37
CA ALA A 81 3.20 5.49 -2.83
C ALA A 81 4.23 6.48 -3.39
N ASN A 82 4.64 6.26 -4.64
CA ASN A 82 5.51 7.20 -5.33
C ASN A 82 4.75 8.44 -5.82
N GLN A 83 5.51 9.45 -6.28
CA GLN A 83 4.95 10.71 -6.79
C GLN A 83 3.90 10.54 -7.90
N VAL A 84 3.99 9.48 -8.71
CA VAL A 84 3.03 9.19 -9.79
C VAL A 84 1.63 8.87 -9.23
N LEU A 85 1.57 8.30 -8.03
CA LEU A 85 0.35 7.86 -7.36
C LEU A 85 0.03 8.69 -6.10
N PHE A 86 0.72 9.81 -5.89
CA PHE A 86 0.59 10.62 -4.68
C PHE A 86 -0.57 11.63 -4.80
N SER A 87 -1.80 11.14 -4.74
CA SER A 87 -3.01 11.98 -4.66
C SER A 87 -4.15 11.26 -3.95
N ALA A 88 -5.11 12.02 -3.41
CA ALA A 88 -6.30 11.45 -2.77
C ALA A 88 -7.12 10.54 -3.72
N ASP A 89 -7.30 10.96 -4.96
CA ASP A 89 -7.99 10.15 -5.97
C ASP A 89 -7.25 8.84 -6.25
N ALA A 90 -5.92 8.88 -6.35
CA ALA A 90 -5.12 7.68 -6.54
C ALA A 90 -5.25 6.73 -5.34
N ALA A 91 -5.23 7.23 -4.11
CA ALA A 91 -5.42 6.41 -2.91
C ALA A 91 -6.72 5.59 -2.97
N GLN A 92 -7.84 6.25 -3.31
CA GLN A 92 -9.14 5.56 -3.46
C GLN A 92 -9.10 4.50 -4.57
N ARG A 93 -8.53 4.82 -5.73
CA ARG A 93 -8.40 3.88 -6.86
C ARG A 93 -7.51 2.69 -6.54
N LEU A 94 -6.45 2.88 -5.74
CA LEU A 94 -5.58 1.81 -5.29
C LEU A 94 -6.30 0.83 -4.37
N VAL A 95 -7.13 1.35 -3.45
CA VAL A 95 -7.98 0.52 -2.58
C VAL A 95 -8.98 -0.29 -3.40
N GLU A 96 -9.64 0.32 -4.39
CA GLU A 96 -10.54 -0.38 -5.31
C GLU A 96 -9.80 -1.47 -6.11
N ALA A 97 -8.60 -1.17 -6.59
CA ALA A 97 -7.78 -2.08 -7.40
C ALA A 97 -7.26 -3.30 -6.63
N LEU A 98 -7.27 -3.26 -5.29
CA LEU A 98 -6.97 -4.44 -4.48
C LEU A 98 -7.97 -5.57 -4.71
N ASP A 99 -9.19 -5.25 -5.17
CA ASP A 99 -10.26 -6.21 -5.41
C ASP A 99 -10.59 -7.02 -4.14
N ILE A 100 -10.69 -6.29 -3.01
CA ILE A 100 -11.05 -6.79 -1.69
C ILE A 100 -12.26 -5.97 -1.21
N PRO A 101 -13.47 -6.55 -1.14
CA PRO A 101 -14.70 -5.80 -0.88
C PRO A 101 -14.72 -5.01 0.44
N GLU A 102 -14.06 -5.52 1.47
CA GLU A 102 -13.97 -4.90 2.79
C GLU A 102 -12.85 -3.87 2.93
N ALA A 103 -12.02 -3.67 1.90
CA ALA A 103 -10.95 -2.67 1.94
C ALA A 103 -11.53 -1.25 1.87
N ALA A 104 -11.13 -0.40 2.81
CA ALA A 104 -11.66 0.95 2.94
C ALA A 104 -10.56 1.96 3.24
N LEU A 105 -10.60 3.09 2.54
CA LEU A 105 -9.76 4.24 2.82
C LEU A 105 -10.27 4.94 4.09
N ILE A 106 -9.42 5.04 5.11
CA ILE A 106 -9.78 5.64 6.41
C ILE A 106 -9.34 7.09 6.49
N GLU A 107 -8.11 7.36 6.06
CA GLU A 107 -7.51 8.68 6.09
C GLU A 107 -6.58 8.85 4.89
N VAL A 108 -6.54 10.06 4.34
CA VAL A 108 -5.55 10.46 3.33
C VAL A 108 -4.64 11.50 3.95
N SER A 109 -3.34 11.39 3.68
CA SER A 109 -2.34 12.38 4.07
C SER A 109 -2.77 13.78 3.59
N PRO A 110 -2.71 14.81 4.46
CA PRO A 110 -2.99 16.19 4.07
C PRO A 110 -2.13 16.67 2.90
N GLU A 111 -0.92 16.11 2.75
CA GLU A 111 0.00 16.44 1.64
C GLU A 111 -0.52 15.99 0.28
N ALA A 112 -1.39 14.99 0.23
CA ALA A 112 -1.98 14.45 -0.99
C ALA A 112 -3.31 15.11 -1.38
N ALA A 113 -3.78 16.09 -0.59
CA ALA A 113 -4.99 16.87 -0.84
C ALA A 113 -4.73 18.18 -1.61
N VAL A 114 -3.49 18.40 -2.08
CA VAL A 114 -3.02 19.62 -2.75
C VAL A 114 -3.01 19.47 -4.27
#